data_AF-A0A2W4S9X5-F1
#
_entry.id   AF-A0A2W4S9X5-F1
#
_cell.length_a   1.000
_cell.length_b   1.000
_cell.length_c   1.000
_cell.angle_alpha   90.00
_cell.angle_beta   90.00
_cell.angle_gamma   90.00
#
_symmetry.space_group_name_H-M   'P 1'
#
loop_
_entity.id
_entity.type
_entity.pdbx_description
1 polymer ?
#
loop_
_entity_poly.entity_id
_entity_poly.type
_entity_poly.pdbx_seq_one_letter_code
_entity_poly.pdbx_strand_id
1 'polypeptide(L)'
;MRVIILIALALTAACSNSSSQPPQVCTKIGCESGLQVELGGAPVGPFRVEAQAAGGGAARVFECPAGQRCEIAFFADFTPAEATVRVITGGRTTERTVRPTYERVQPNGPGCPPICRQGRVRVEVEGP
;
A
#
# COMPACT_ATOMS: atom_id res chain seq x y z
N MET A 1 37.35 50.31 -48.56
CA MET A 1 38.34 50.65 -47.52
C MET A 1 37.59 51.05 -46.25
N ARG A 2 37.96 50.48 -45.08
CA ARG A 2 37.32 50.53 -43.72
C ARG A 2 36.17 49.53 -43.51
N VAL A 3 36.23 48.42 -42.75
CA VAL A 3 36.73 48.02 -41.40
C VAL A 3 35.64 48.15 -40.29
N ILE A 4 35.10 46.97 -39.89
CA ILE A 4 34.76 46.43 -38.53
C ILE A 4 33.69 47.24 -37.71
N ILE A 5 32.63 46.64 -37.13
CA ILE A 5 32.58 46.00 -35.78
C ILE A 5 31.24 45.24 -35.56
N LEU A 6 31.34 44.04 -34.98
CA LEU A 6 30.30 43.21 -34.34
C LEU A 6 29.68 43.86 -33.09
N ILE A 7 28.36 43.78 -32.88
CA ILE A 7 27.78 43.70 -31.52
C ILE A 7 26.59 42.73 -31.51
N ALA A 8 26.77 41.62 -30.81
CA ALA A 8 25.73 40.72 -30.35
C ALA A 8 25.00 41.34 -29.15
N LEU A 9 23.68 41.14 -29.03
CA LEU A 9 23.00 41.23 -27.73
C LEU A 9 21.88 40.19 -27.67
N ALA A 10 22.13 39.14 -26.89
CA ALA A 10 21.20 38.08 -26.54
C ALA A 10 20.16 38.60 -25.54
N LEU A 11 18.87 38.45 -25.83
CA LEU A 11 17.79 38.59 -24.85
C LEU A 11 17.16 37.21 -24.59
N THR A 12 17.84 36.37 -23.83
CA THR A 12 17.19 35.24 -23.17
C THR A 12 16.52 35.77 -21.91
N ALA A 13 15.22 36.04 -21.98
CA ALA A 13 14.38 36.33 -20.82
C ALA A 13 14.35 35.10 -19.91
N ALA A 14 15.17 35.11 -18.86
CA ALA A 14 15.14 34.13 -17.79
C ALA A 14 13.88 34.39 -16.94
N CYS A 15 12.78 33.72 -17.27
CA CYS A 15 11.69 33.53 -16.32
C CYS A 15 12.15 32.50 -15.27
N SER A 16 12.95 32.95 -14.32
CA SER A 16 13.24 32.22 -13.09
C SER A 16 11.96 32.19 -12.25
N ASN A 17 11.07 31.25 -12.56
CA ASN A 17 10.00 30.85 -11.64
C ASN A 17 10.64 30.08 -10.48
N SER A 18 11.28 30.81 -9.57
CA SER A 18 11.63 30.32 -8.25
C SER A 18 10.35 30.21 -7.44
N SER A 19 9.52 29.21 -7.76
CA SER A 19 8.48 28.75 -6.86
C SER A 19 9.18 28.09 -5.67
N SER A 20 9.56 28.90 -4.69
CA SER A 20 9.93 28.43 -3.36
C SER A 20 8.69 27.74 -2.78
N GLN A 21 8.53 26.44 -3.05
CA GLN A 21 7.54 25.66 -2.34
C GLN A 21 7.83 25.83 -0.85
N PRO A 22 6.82 26.13 -0.03
CA PRO A 22 7.01 26.23 1.42
C PRO A 22 7.64 24.92 1.92
N PRO A 23 8.47 24.98 2.99
CA PRO A 23 9.13 23.80 3.52
C PRO A 23 8.10 22.70 3.80
N GLN A 24 8.26 21.58 3.11
CA GLN A 24 7.32 20.47 3.21
C GLN A 24 7.47 19.80 4.59
N VAL A 25 6.40 19.84 5.39
CA VAL A 25 6.38 19.21 6.72
C VAL A 25 5.90 17.77 6.56
N CYS A 26 6.85 16.83 6.58
CA CYS A 26 6.55 15.41 6.53
C CYS A 26 6.26 14.88 7.93
N THR A 27 4.98 14.63 8.23
CA THR A 27 4.62 13.80 9.39
C THR A 27 4.85 12.33 9.03
N LYS A 28 5.05 11.42 9.98
CA LYS A 28 5.18 9.97 9.68
C LYS A 28 3.85 9.22 9.79
N ILE A 29 2.76 9.97 9.90
CA ILE A 29 1.44 9.46 10.28
C ILE A 29 0.82 8.71 9.09
N GLY A 30 0.12 7.61 9.38
CA GLY A 30 -0.69 6.88 8.40
C GLY A 30 0.08 5.99 7.41
N CYS A 31 1.40 5.89 7.53
CA CYS A 31 2.21 5.06 6.64
C CYS A 31 2.53 3.73 7.32
N GLU A 32 1.88 2.66 6.85
CA GLU A 32 2.17 1.29 7.28
C GLU A 32 2.26 0.39 6.04
N SER A 33 3.34 -0.39 5.93
CA SER A 33 3.50 -1.38 4.86
C SER A 33 2.83 -2.68 5.29
N GLY A 34 2.20 -3.39 4.36
CA GLY A 34 1.53 -4.63 4.69
C GLY A 34 0.64 -5.18 3.59
N LEU A 35 -0.06 -6.26 3.94
CA LEU A 35 -1.02 -6.94 3.09
C LEU A 35 -2.42 -6.74 3.65
N GLN A 36 -3.30 -6.23 2.79
CA GLN A 36 -4.72 -6.13 3.03
C GLN A 36 -5.44 -7.29 2.32
N VAL A 37 -6.18 -8.08 3.10
CA VAL A 37 -7.06 -9.13 2.61
C VAL A 37 -8.49 -8.62 2.71
N GLU A 38 -9.10 -8.35 1.56
CA GLU A 38 -10.53 -8.02 1.44
C GLU A 38 -11.35 -9.32 1.38
N LEU A 39 -12.41 -9.39 2.17
CA LEU A 39 -13.29 -10.56 2.22
C LEU A 39 -14.47 -10.37 1.28
N GLY A 40 -14.62 -11.29 0.32
CA GLY A 40 -15.61 -11.19 -0.75
C GLY A 40 -17.07 -11.37 -0.34
N GLY A 41 -17.27 -11.91 0.86
CA GLY A 41 -18.49 -11.94 1.63
C GLY A 41 -18.08 -12.20 3.07
N ALA A 42 -18.25 -11.23 3.96
CA ALA A 42 -17.78 -11.39 5.34
C ALA A 42 -18.58 -12.54 6.02
N PRO A 43 -17.90 -13.49 6.70
CA PRO A 43 -18.58 -14.52 7.46
C PRO A 43 -19.60 -13.94 8.45
N VAL A 44 -20.70 -14.65 8.66
CA VAL A 44 -21.64 -14.32 9.73
C VAL A 44 -21.08 -14.88 11.04
N GLY A 45 -20.81 -14.01 12.01
CA GLY A 45 -20.25 -14.38 13.31
C GLY A 45 -18.74 -14.28 13.37
N PRO A 46 -18.10 -14.81 14.43
CA PRO A 46 -16.67 -14.72 14.61
C PRO A 46 -15.92 -15.55 13.55
N PHE A 47 -14.79 -15.03 13.11
CA PHE A 47 -13.91 -15.72 12.17
C PHE A 47 -12.47 -15.30 12.35
N ARG A 48 -11.58 -16.08 11.74
CA ARG A 48 -10.13 -15.88 11.78
C ARG A 48 -9.56 -15.89 10.38
N VAL A 49 -8.66 -14.96 10.08
CA VAL A 49 -7.88 -14.95 8.84
C VAL A 49 -6.44 -15.24 9.18
N GLU A 50 -5.88 -16.29 8.57
CA GLU A 50 -4.46 -16.56 8.62
C GLU A 50 -3.82 -16.20 7.28
N ALA A 51 -2.64 -15.59 7.30
CA ALA A 51 -1.83 -15.36 6.12
C ALA A 51 -0.41 -15.88 6.35
N GLN A 52 0.07 -16.75 5.45
CA GLN A 52 1.39 -17.36 5.54
C GLN A 52 2.15 -17.17 4.23
N ALA A 53 3.39 -16.71 4.30
CA ALA A 53 4.22 -16.52 3.11
C ALA A 53 4.64 -17.88 2.52
N ALA A 54 4.73 -17.97 1.18
CA ALA A 54 5.13 -19.21 0.49
C ALA A 54 6.55 -19.69 0.86
N GLY A 55 7.43 -18.79 1.29
CA GLY A 55 8.77 -19.11 1.78
C GLY A 55 8.81 -19.70 3.20
N GLY A 56 7.66 -19.95 3.82
CA GLY A 56 7.54 -20.46 5.18
C GLY A 56 7.47 -19.35 6.25
N GLY A 57 7.71 -19.73 7.50
CA GLY A 57 7.52 -18.87 8.67
C GLY A 57 6.15 -19.04 9.32
N ALA A 58 5.96 -18.37 10.46
CA ALA A 58 4.71 -18.40 11.21
C ALA A 58 3.60 -17.68 10.43
N ALA A 59 2.39 -18.25 10.44
CA ALA A 59 1.21 -17.56 9.94
C ALA A 59 0.94 -16.31 10.76
N ARG A 60 0.59 -15.22 10.09
CA ARG A 60 0.01 -14.02 10.71
C ARG A 60 -1.48 -14.27 10.90
N VAL A 61 -2.03 -13.83 12.03
CA VAL A 61 -3.41 -14.10 12.41
C VAL A 61 -4.14 -12.79 12.64
N PHE A 62 -5.34 -12.69 12.07
CA PHE A 62 -6.31 -11.64 12.32
C PHE A 62 -7.58 -12.28 12.84
N GLU A 63 -8.10 -11.78 13.96
CA GLU A 63 -9.32 -12.27 14.58
C GLU A 63 -10.44 -11.24 14.40
N CYS A 64 -11.59 -11.68 13.88
CA CYS A 64 -12.82 -10.91 13.91
C CYS A 64 -13.75 -11.50 14.97
N PRO A 65 -13.95 -10.81 16.12
CA PRO A 65 -14.81 -11.30 17.18
C PRO A 65 -16.29 -11.18 16.82
N ALA A 66 -17.15 -11.89 17.57
CA ALA A 66 -18.59 -11.83 17.39
C ALA A 66 -19.13 -10.40 17.58
N GLY A 67 -20.11 -10.02 16.76
CA GLY A 67 -20.74 -8.69 16.81
C GLY A 67 -19.94 -7.58 16.12
N GLN A 68 -18.76 -7.87 15.57
CA GLN A 68 -18.01 -6.94 14.72
C GLN A 68 -18.25 -7.25 13.23
N ARG A 69 -18.18 -6.20 12.40
CA ARG A 69 -18.09 -6.35 10.95
C ARG A 69 -16.65 -6.08 10.52
N CYS A 70 -15.92 -7.14 10.21
CA CYS A 70 -14.59 -7.03 9.63
C CYS A 70 -14.69 -7.41 8.15
N GLU A 71 -14.58 -6.42 7.27
CA GLU A 71 -14.55 -6.64 5.82
C GLU A 71 -13.11 -6.82 5.30
N ILE A 72 -12.16 -6.43 6.13
CA ILE A 72 -10.74 -6.34 5.81
C ILE A 72 -9.93 -6.92 6.97
N ALA A 73 -8.99 -7.80 6.66
CA ALA A 73 -7.89 -8.17 7.55
C ALA A 73 -6.60 -7.50 7.05
N PHE A 74 -5.98 -6.67 7.89
CA PHE A 74 -4.70 -6.03 7.56
C PHE A 74 -3.57 -6.66 8.36
N PHE A 75 -2.51 -7.06 7.66
CA PHE A 75 -1.31 -7.64 8.22
C PHE A 75 -0.14 -6.66 8.04
N ALA A 76 0.13 -5.90 9.10
CA ALA A 76 1.25 -4.96 9.16
C ALA A 76 2.60 -5.67 9.01
N ASP A 77 3.55 -5.00 8.37
CA ASP A 77 4.91 -5.46 8.09
C ASP A 77 4.99 -6.84 7.42
N PHE A 78 3.91 -7.23 6.72
CA PHE A 78 3.80 -8.47 6.00
C PHE A 78 3.63 -8.19 4.51
N THR A 79 4.73 -8.21 3.76
CA THR A 79 4.74 -7.91 2.32
C THR A 79 5.30 -9.07 1.47
N PRO A 80 4.71 -10.28 1.53
CA PRO A 80 5.18 -11.42 0.76
C PRO A 80 4.92 -11.26 -0.75
N ALA A 81 5.76 -11.87 -1.58
CA ALA A 81 5.51 -11.97 -3.03
C ALA A 81 4.38 -12.96 -3.36
N GLU A 82 4.21 -14.00 -2.52
CA GLU A 82 3.13 -14.97 -2.56
C GLU A 82 2.76 -15.38 -1.14
N ALA A 83 1.47 -15.55 -0.87
CA ALA A 83 0.96 -16.02 0.40
C ALA A 83 -0.18 -17.02 0.23
N THR A 84 -0.32 -17.93 1.18
CA THR A 84 -1.53 -18.71 1.40
C THR A 84 -2.37 -17.99 2.45
N VAL A 85 -3.61 -17.67 2.10
CA VAL A 85 -4.60 -17.05 2.98
C VAL A 85 -5.66 -18.09 3.33
N ARG A 86 -5.94 -18.24 4.61
CA ARG A 86 -6.98 -19.12 5.14
C ARG A 86 -8.02 -18.29 5.89
N VAL A 87 -9.28 -18.43 5.54
CA VAL A 87 -10.40 -17.85 6.28
C VAL A 87 -11.13 -18.98 6.99
N ILE A 88 -11.18 -18.91 8.31
CA ILE A 88 -11.66 -19.97 9.20
C ILE A 88 -12.88 -19.46 9.94
N THR A 89 -14.02 -20.10 9.73
CA THR A 89 -15.31 -19.71 10.31
C THR A 89 -16.22 -20.92 10.47
N GLY A 90 -16.93 -21.04 11.58
CA GLY A 90 -17.89 -22.14 11.81
C GLY A 90 -17.31 -23.55 11.62
N GLY A 91 -16.02 -23.75 11.87
CA GLY A 91 -15.32 -25.03 11.64
C GLY A 91 -14.95 -25.34 10.18
N ARG A 92 -15.28 -24.45 9.24
CA ARG A 92 -14.87 -24.53 7.83
C ARG A 92 -13.65 -23.65 7.58
N THR A 93 -12.83 -24.06 6.62
CA THR A 93 -11.64 -23.31 6.17
C THR A 93 -11.72 -23.10 4.66
N THR A 94 -11.70 -21.84 4.22
CA THR A 94 -11.46 -21.48 2.83
C THR A 94 -10.00 -21.10 2.67
N GLU A 95 -9.28 -21.79 1.78
CA GLU A 95 -7.86 -21.53 1.51
C GLU A 95 -7.66 -21.01 0.08
N ARG A 96 -6.85 -19.97 -0.09
CA ARG A 96 -6.45 -19.42 -1.38
C ARG A 96 -4.98 -19.03 -1.38
N THR A 97 -4.25 -19.42 -2.41
CA THR A 97 -2.92 -18.87 -2.71
C THR A 97 -3.07 -17.60 -3.53
N VAL A 98 -2.40 -16.53 -3.10
CA VAL A 98 -2.50 -15.19 -3.69
C VAL A 98 -1.12 -14.62 -3.95
N ARG A 99 -1.02 -13.78 -4.98
CA ARG A 99 0.20 -13.05 -5.38
C ARG A 99 -0.10 -11.55 -5.36
N PRO A 100 0.08 -10.87 -4.22
CA PRO A 100 -0.30 -9.47 -4.10
C PRO A 100 0.58 -8.57 -4.98
N THR A 101 -0.04 -7.61 -5.65
CA THR A 101 0.69 -6.47 -6.24
C THR A 101 0.73 -5.35 -5.21
N TYR A 102 1.91 -4.78 -4.98
CA TYR A 102 2.10 -3.72 -3.98
C TYR A 102 2.25 -2.38 -4.63
N GLU A 103 1.46 -1.42 -4.14
CA GLU A 103 1.53 -0.02 -4.55
C GLU A 103 2.41 0.77 -3.59
N ARG A 104 3.04 1.82 -4.10
CA ARG A 104 3.76 2.80 -3.29
C ARG A 104 2.77 3.79 -2.70
N VAL A 105 2.78 3.95 -1.38
CA VAL A 105 1.87 4.82 -0.64
C VAL A 105 2.67 5.89 0.09
N GLN A 106 2.29 7.15 -0.08
CA GLN A 106 2.90 8.33 0.58
C GLN A 106 1.80 9.20 1.22
N PRO A 107 1.27 8.81 2.39
CA PRO A 107 0.15 9.52 3.02
C PRO A 107 0.48 10.97 3.38
N ASN A 108 1.76 11.25 3.62
CA ASN A 108 2.25 12.58 3.99
C ASN A 108 2.62 13.44 2.78
N GLY A 109 2.22 13.03 1.58
CA GLY A 109 2.43 13.73 0.33
C GLY A 109 3.63 13.20 -0.48
N PRO A 110 3.67 13.49 -1.79
CA PRO A 110 4.80 13.13 -2.65
C PRO A 110 6.12 13.66 -2.10
N GLY A 111 7.17 12.84 -2.15
CA GLY A 111 8.49 13.21 -1.61
C GLY A 111 8.62 13.15 -0.08
N CYS A 112 7.54 12.92 0.68
CA CYS A 112 7.65 12.67 2.11
C CYS A 112 7.99 11.20 2.43
N PRO A 113 9.08 10.93 3.16
CA PRO A 113 9.34 9.63 3.75
C PRO A 113 8.58 9.42 5.08
N PRO A 114 8.30 8.18 5.49
CA PRO A 114 8.58 6.94 4.75
C PRO A 114 7.62 6.74 3.56
N ILE A 115 8.07 5.96 2.58
CA ILE A 115 7.22 5.41 1.51
C ILE A 115 6.82 4.02 1.94
N CYS A 116 5.52 3.73 2.00
CA CYS A 116 5.00 2.42 2.36
C CYS A 116 4.63 1.59 1.14
N ARG A 117 4.59 0.27 1.32
CA ARG A 117 4.14 -0.69 0.31
C ARG A 117 2.89 -1.40 0.80
N GLN A 118 1.79 -1.20 0.10
CA GLN A 118 0.51 -1.80 0.47
C GLN A 118 0.04 -2.70 -0.66
N GLY A 119 -0.18 -3.97 -0.33
CA GLY A 119 -0.74 -4.98 -1.23
C GLY A 119 -2.20 -5.21 -0.90
N ARG A 120 -3.02 -5.42 -1.93
CA ARG A 120 -4.43 -5.78 -1.79
C ARG A 120 -4.71 -7.09 -2.50
N VAL A 121 -5.45 -7.97 -1.85
CA VAL A 121 -5.97 -9.21 -2.43
C VAL A 121 -7.40 -9.41 -1.95
N ARG A 122 -8.21 -10.03 -2.79
CA ARG A 122 -9.58 -10.40 -2.45
C ARG A 122 -9.68 -11.91 -2.29
N VAL A 123 -10.30 -12.35 -1.21
CA VAL A 123 -10.61 -13.77 -0.96
C VAL A 123 -12.12 -13.90 -0.81
N GLU A 124 -12.74 -14.59 -1.75
CA GLU A 124 -14.14 -14.96 -1.67
C GLU A 124 -14.30 -16.01 -0.57
N VAL A 125 -15.14 -15.70 0.43
CA VAL A 125 -15.51 -16.66 1.45
C VAL A 125 -16.81 -17.29 1.02
N GLU A 126 -16.84 -18.62 0.93
CA GLU A 126 -18.10 -19.31 0.72
C GLU A 126 -18.99 -19.03 1.93
N GLY A 127 -20.15 -18.40 1.68
CA GLY A 127 -21.16 -18.19 2.71
C GLY A 127 -21.63 -19.53 3.31
N PRO A 128 -22.26 -19.49 4.49
CA PRO A 128 -23.01 -20.64 4.98
C PRO A 128 -24.07 -21.12 3.97
#